data_AF-A0A847S3C6-F1
#
_entry.id   AF-A0A847S3C6-F1
#
_cell.length_a   1.000
_cell.length_b   1.000
_cell.length_c   1.000
_cell.angle_alpha   90.00
_cell.angle_beta   90.00
_cell.angle_gamma   90.00
#
_symmetry.space_group_name_H-M   'P 1'
#
loop_
_entity.id
_entity.type
_entity.pdbx_description
1 polymer ?
#
loop_
_entity_poly.entity_id
_entity_poly.type
_entity_poly.pdbx_seq_one_letter_code
_entity_poly.pdbx_strand_id
1 'polypeptide(L)'
;MRKSDLPLQKICRSFILLCILATGCHKPGTGGKDGPEGPGDTDANIWPSSPPAEVCGNTALLTGPNAAPAGAITVPAGDNSKFDFDRKGATFWLAPGVHTLSNNPLSQIIPADSTTFIGGPGAILDGRNINQYAFTQRASNVTIRYLTIRNFVAPRDEGVVNHDAGDKWTIEYNTISNNKGAGLMAGPNNVYRYNCIKDNGQYGINSCCGTETNEIVNFVLDHNEITGNNTDDWESKIDGCGCTGGVKFWINKNTTVTNNWVHHNKGVGLWLDNNNRGFVIENNYINDNDGNGLMIEAGYDARVRFNNFKKNAIIAGMESARKGDNFPVPAIYISEAGSPRGFNLKTSPMLISNNNFENNWGGVVLWENSNRYSGSSANTHQAGTIKMKSLYDDSPCRSGLPDVIPGSLPDKFVCRWSTENVVVENNEFRIDKAVLGCSGGNFCGINGIFSVYGSYPEFSGYQIPWRITFQQNNIFRNNHYYGDWQFAGFEVTAPDGSRVSWSDWTAPAPPVPDKPTTNNRPKTFGQDKGSTYVK
;
A
#
# COMPACT_ATOMS: atom_id res chain seq x y z
N MET A 1 -2.75 1.91 -19.72
CA MET A 1 -2.23 3.30 -19.74
C MET A 1 -3.36 4.23 -20.17
N ARG A 2 -4.08 4.78 -19.19
CA ARG A 2 -4.99 5.92 -19.38
C ARG A 2 -4.56 7.00 -18.39
N LYS A 3 -4.63 8.24 -18.86
CA LYS A 3 -4.02 9.44 -18.30
C LYS A 3 -4.65 9.83 -16.96
N SER A 4 -3.83 10.18 -15.99
CA SER A 4 -4.24 10.91 -14.78
C SER A 4 -3.31 12.12 -14.60
N ASP A 5 -3.53 13.15 -15.40
CA ASP A 5 -3.03 14.49 -15.08
C ASP A 5 -3.94 15.10 -14.02
N LEU A 6 -3.39 15.57 -12.90
CA LEU A 6 -3.82 16.80 -12.19
C LEU A 6 -2.87 17.09 -10.99
N PRO A 7 -2.42 18.34 -10.79
CA PRO A 7 -1.39 18.69 -9.82
C PRO A 7 -1.97 19.18 -8.48
N LEU A 8 -1.67 18.49 -7.38
CA LEU A 8 -1.81 19.03 -6.03
C LEU A 8 -0.47 19.62 -5.58
N GLN A 9 -0.22 20.87 -5.95
CA GLN A 9 0.79 21.70 -5.31
C GLN A 9 0.27 23.11 -5.16
N LYS A 10 -0.02 23.51 -3.91
CA LYS A 10 0.16 24.90 -3.48
C LYS A 10 0.21 24.98 -1.95
N ILE A 11 1.22 25.73 -1.50
CA ILE A 11 1.41 26.34 -0.18
C ILE A 11 2.29 25.55 0.80
N CYS A 12 3.60 25.85 0.80
CA CYS A 12 4.23 26.53 1.95
C CYS A 12 5.68 26.96 1.60
N ARG A 13 5.99 28.24 1.80
CA ARG A 13 7.33 28.84 1.64
C ARG A 13 7.83 29.36 2.99
N SER A 14 9.09 29.03 3.28
CA SER A 14 10.15 29.88 3.87
C SER A 14 10.59 29.76 5.35
N PHE A 15 11.93 29.72 5.48
CA PHE A 15 12.90 29.94 6.59
C PHE A 15 13.04 28.84 7.66
N ILE A 16 14.15 28.07 7.80
CA ILE A 16 15.61 28.33 8.01
C ILE A 16 15.92 29.08 9.33
N LEU A 17 16.43 28.36 10.35
CA LEU A 17 17.74 28.62 10.98
C LEU A 17 18.26 27.45 11.87
N LEU A 18 19.58 27.42 11.95
CA LEU A 18 20.62 26.49 12.44
C LEU A 18 20.75 26.34 13.99
N CYS A 19 21.22 25.18 14.49
CA CYS A 19 22.42 24.98 15.36
C CYS A 19 22.44 23.58 16.06
N ILE A 20 23.42 22.69 15.76
CA ILE A 20 24.70 22.34 16.44
C ILE A 20 24.63 21.22 17.52
N LEU A 21 25.29 20.11 17.16
CA LEU A 21 26.00 18.99 17.82
C LEU A 21 26.18 18.88 19.36
N ALA A 22 26.05 17.64 19.88
CA ALA A 22 27.08 16.85 20.62
C ALA A 22 26.48 15.47 21.06
N THR A 23 26.85 14.35 20.43
CA THR A 23 27.80 13.30 20.87
C THR A 23 27.65 12.75 22.31
N GLY A 24 27.41 11.44 22.41
CA GLY A 24 27.59 10.67 23.64
C GLY A 24 27.46 9.16 23.40
N CYS A 25 28.58 8.50 23.08
CA CYS A 25 28.70 7.05 23.00
C CYS A 25 28.62 6.40 24.40
N HIS A 26 27.99 5.22 24.50
CA HIS A 26 28.30 4.22 25.52
C HIS A 26 28.33 2.83 24.90
N LYS A 27 29.41 2.09 25.18
CA LYS A 27 29.73 0.73 24.70
C LYS A 27 29.36 -0.32 25.75
N PRO A 28 29.31 -1.61 25.37
CA PRO A 28 28.51 -2.65 26.03
C PRO A 28 29.28 -3.47 27.08
N GLY A 29 28.54 -4.08 28.00
CA GLY A 29 29.04 -5.10 28.94
C GLY A 29 28.58 -6.51 28.57
N THR A 30 29.47 -7.48 28.72
CA THR A 30 29.38 -8.90 28.32
C THR A 30 29.31 -9.86 29.52
N GLY A 31 28.63 -11.02 29.33
CA GLY A 31 28.81 -12.28 30.08
C GLY A 31 27.68 -12.58 31.09
N GLY A 32 27.10 -13.78 31.22
CA GLY A 32 27.41 -15.12 30.71
C GLY A 32 26.26 -16.11 30.99
N LYS A 33 26.48 -17.37 30.62
CA LYS A 33 25.55 -18.50 30.41
C LYS A 33 24.98 -19.12 31.70
N ASP A 34 23.75 -19.66 31.63
CA ASP A 34 23.43 -21.10 31.76
C ASP A 34 21.90 -21.34 31.67
N GLY A 35 21.50 -22.38 30.93
CA GLY A 35 20.10 -22.77 30.65
C GLY A 35 19.45 -23.63 31.75
N PRO A 36 18.16 -23.97 31.57
CA PRO A 36 17.85 -25.32 31.07
C PRO A 36 16.72 -25.39 30.03
N GLU A 37 16.78 -26.44 29.20
CA GLU A 37 15.77 -26.99 28.27
C GLU A 37 14.40 -27.15 28.97
N GLY A 38 13.21 -26.95 28.40
CA GLY A 38 12.73 -26.73 27.05
C GLY A 38 11.40 -27.50 26.91
N PRO A 39 10.25 -26.86 26.66
CA PRO A 39 9.15 -27.49 25.95
C PRO A 39 9.27 -27.12 24.46
N GLY A 40 9.19 -28.11 23.59
CA GLY A 40 9.21 -27.89 22.14
C GLY A 40 8.07 -26.96 21.73
N ASP A 41 8.43 -25.84 21.13
CA ASP A 41 7.50 -24.94 20.45
C ASP A 41 7.73 -25.09 18.95
N THR A 42 7.01 -26.06 18.37
CA THR A 42 6.96 -26.33 16.93
C THR A 42 5.79 -25.61 16.25
N ASP A 43 5.37 -24.44 16.73
CA ASP A 43 4.53 -23.55 15.93
C ASP A 43 5.42 -22.50 15.26
N ALA A 44 6.04 -22.93 14.16
CA ALA A 44 6.74 -22.04 13.25
C ALA A 44 5.77 -20.94 12.79
N ASN A 45 6.09 -19.66 13.03
CA ASN A 45 5.35 -18.48 12.57
C ASN A 45 4.73 -18.68 11.18
N ILE A 46 3.44 -19.04 11.17
CA ILE A 46 2.59 -19.18 9.99
C ILE A 46 1.65 -17.98 9.93
N TRP A 47 1.24 -17.60 8.71
CA TRP A 47 0.23 -16.57 8.46
C TRP A 47 -1.08 -16.83 9.25
N PRO A 48 -1.87 -15.79 9.55
CA PRO A 48 -3.11 -15.96 10.31
C PRO A 48 -4.13 -16.79 9.51
N SER A 49 -4.66 -17.86 10.11
CA SER A 49 -5.68 -18.72 9.49
C SER A 49 -7.09 -18.12 9.55
N SER A 50 -7.31 -17.16 10.45
CA SER A 50 -8.54 -16.38 10.62
C SER A 50 -8.19 -14.89 10.74
N PRO A 51 -9.14 -13.97 10.51
CA PRO A 51 -8.89 -12.55 10.66
C PRO A 51 -8.32 -12.18 12.04
N PRO A 52 -7.17 -11.48 12.12
CA PRO A 52 -6.58 -11.06 13.40
C PRO A 52 -7.30 -9.87 14.04
N ALA A 53 -8.20 -9.19 13.31
CA ALA A 53 -8.89 -7.99 13.76
C ALA A 53 -10.36 -7.98 13.31
N GLU A 54 -11.23 -8.62 14.09
CA GLU A 54 -12.70 -8.52 13.95
C GLU A 54 -13.23 -7.40 14.87
N VAL A 55 -13.26 -6.17 14.33
CA VAL A 55 -13.57 -4.95 15.09
C VAL A 55 -14.99 -4.45 14.80
N CYS A 56 -15.43 -4.49 13.54
CA CYS A 56 -16.72 -3.96 13.14
C CYS A 56 -17.87 -4.73 13.79
N GLY A 57 -18.74 -4.01 14.50
CA GLY A 57 -19.85 -4.61 15.25
C GLY A 57 -19.44 -5.25 16.58
N ASN A 58 -18.15 -5.28 16.93
CA ASN A 58 -17.69 -5.77 18.22
C ASN A 58 -17.94 -4.73 19.32
N THR A 59 -19.11 -4.81 19.95
CA THR A 59 -19.50 -3.87 21.01
C THR A 59 -18.61 -3.97 22.25
N ALA A 60 -17.99 -5.11 22.53
CA ALA A 60 -17.07 -5.25 23.66
C ALA A 60 -15.80 -4.41 23.46
N LEU A 61 -15.36 -4.25 22.21
CA LEU A 61 -14.19 -3.46 21.84
C LEU A 61 -14.52 -1.97 21.63
N LEU A 62 -15.68 -1.67 21.03
CA LEU A 62 -16.03 -0.33 20.56
C LEU A 62 -16.85 0.50 21.56
N THR A 63 -17.26 -0.07 22.69
CA THR A 63 -18.02 0.65 23.72
C THR A 63 -17.08 1.40 24.66
N GLY A 64 -17.21 2.73 24.70
CA GLY A 64 -16.44 3.57 25.61
C GLY A 64 -16.96 3.58 27.06
N PRO A 65 -16.32 4.37 27.95
CA PRO A 65 -16.64 4.38 29.37
C PRO A 65 -18.02 4.97 29.66
N ASN A 66 -18.78 4.32 30.57
CA ASN A 66 -20.13 4.72 30.98
C ASN A 66 -20.23 6.10 31.66
N ALA A 67 -19.11 6.67 32.09
CA ALA A 67 -19.04 7.99 32.71
C ALA A 67 -17.79 8.72 32.21
N ALA A 68 -17.84 10.05 32.28
CA ALA A 68 -16.69 10.90 31.98
C ALA A 68 -15.49 10.51 32.86
N PRO A 69 -14.30 10.25 32.28
CA PRO A 69 -13.08 10.08 33.05
C PRO A 69 -12.79 11.30 33.95
N ALA A 70 -12.06 11.08 35.03
CA ALA A 70 -11.71 12.17 35.95
C ALA A 70 -11.00 13.32 35.21
N GLY A 71 -11.49 14.54 35.38
CA GLY A 71 -10.95 15.73 34.72
C GLY A 71 -11.40 15.94 33.27
N ALA A 72 -12.17 15.02 32.69
CA ALA A 72 -12.74 15.20 31.35
C ALA A 72 -13.88 16.23 31.35
N ILE A 73 -13.90 17.06 30.32
CA ILE A 73 -14.99 17.99 30.04
C ILE A 73 -16.11 17.20 29.35
N THR A 74 -17.27 17.15 29.98
CA THR A 74 -18.44 16.49 29.38
C THR A 74 -19.02 17.34 28.26
N VAL A 75 -19.10 16.76 27.06
CA VAL A 75 -19.80 17.30 25.91
C VAL A 75 -21.20 16.67 25.90
N PRO A 76 -22.28 17.44 26.09
CA PRO A 76 -23.63 16.89 26.02
C PRO A 76 -23.97 16.48 24.58
N ALA A 77 -24.73 15.39 24.42
CA ALA A 77 -25.31 15.03 23.13
C ALA A 77 -26.24 16.14 22.62
N GLY A 78 -26.39 16.25 21.30
CA GLY A 78 -27.18 17.26 20.61
C GLY A 78 -26.34 18.18 19.74
N ASP A 79 -26.69 19.46 19.72
CA ASP A 79 -25.96 20.48 18.97
C ASP A 79 -24.69 20.90 19.73
N ASN A 80 -23.53 20.66 19.11
CA ASN A 80 -22.23 21.06 19.64
C ASN A 80 -21.57 22.16 18.81
N SER A 81 -22.32 22.86 17.95
CA SER A 81 -21.83 23.97 17.12
C SER A 81 -21.22 25.12 17.91
N LYS A 82 -21.60 25.30 19.18
CA LYS A 82 -21.07 26.32 20.08
C LYS A 82 -20.10 25.78 21.13
N PHE A 83 -19.77 24.49 21.04
CA PHE A 83 -18.87 23.86 22.00
C PHE A 83 -17.42 24.23 21.66
N ASP A 84 -16.67 24.63 22.67
CA ASP A 84 -15.28 25.03 22.54
C ASP A 84 -14.35 23.81 22.67
N PHE A 85 -13.88 23.33 21.53
CA PHE A 85 -12.95 22.20 21.41
C PHE A 85 -11.47 22.64 21.32
N ASP A 86 -11.20 23.94 21.25
CA ASP A 86 -9.84 24.48 21.11
C ASP A 86 -9.19 24.68 22.48
N ARG A 87 -9.03 23.57 23.22
CA ARG A 87 -8.47 23.56 24.58
C ARG A 87 -7.29 22.61 24.67
N LYS A 88 -6.08 23.18 24.65
CA LYS A 88 -4.82 22.42 24.70
C LYS A 88 -4.80 21.46 25.89
N GLY A 89 -4.50 20.19 25.64
CA GLY A 89 -4.40 19.15 26.66
C GLY A 89 -5.73 18.70 27.27
N ALA A 90 -6.87 19.22 26.81
CA ALA A 90 -8.17 18.84 27.36
C ALA A 90 -8.54 17.41 26.96
N THR A 91 -9.26 16.73 27.86
CA THR A 91 -10.00 15.52 27.51
C THR A 91 -11.47 15.88 27.40
N PHE A 92 -12.06 15.66 26.23
CA PHE A 92 -13.49 15.79 25.96
C PHE A 92 -14.14 14.42 26.01
N TRP A 93 -15.13 14.25 26.88
CA TRP A 93 -15.96 13.05 26.91
C TRP A 93 -17.32 13.36 26.29
N LEU A 94 -17.59 12.75 25.15
CA LEU A 94 -18.86 12.88 24.42
C LEU A 94 -19.87 11.95 25.06
N ALA A 95 -20.90 12.51 25.70
CA ALA A 95 -21.93 11.73 26.38
C ALA A 95 -22.68 10.78 25.42
N PRO A 96 -23.30 9.68 25.90
CA PRO A 96 -24.12 8.81 25.06
C PRO A 96 -25.14 9.58 24.22
N GLY A 97 -25.16 9.31 22.91
CA GLY A 97 -26.10 9.93 21.97
C GLY A 97 -25.43 10.53 20.73
N VAL A 98 -26.22 11.29 19.98
CA VAL A 98 -25.80 11.90 18.72
C VAL A 98 -25.29 13.32 18.96
N HIS A 99 -24.10 13.61 18.47
CA HIS A 99 -23.42 14.90 18.47
C HIS A 99 -23.40 15.46 17.06
N THR A 100 -23.83 16.70 16.90
CA THR A 100 -23.95 17.36 15.62
C THR A 100 -23.22 18.70 15.61
N LEU A 101 -22.80 19.12 14.44
CA LEU A 101 -22.19 20.42 14.20
C LEU A 101 -23.20 21.35 13.51
N SER A 102 -22.83 22.61 13.27
CA SER A 102 -23.74 23.57 12.62
C SER A 102 -24.11 23.14 11.19
N ASN A 103 -25.15 23.75 10.62
CA ASN A 103 -25.59 23.51 9.23
C ASN A 103 -24.64 24.10 8.15
N ASN A 104 -23.44 24.57 8.53
CA ASN A 104 -22.42 25.00 7.58
C ASN A 104 -21.57 23.79 7.13
N PRO A 105 -21.39 23.54 5.82
CA PRO A 105 -20.56 22.44 5.32
C PRO A 105 -19.13 22.38 5.89
N LEU A 106 -18.56 23.53 6.25
CA LEU A 106 -17.20 23.65 6.82
C LEU A 106 -17.18 23.65 8.36
N SER A 107 -18.33 23.45 9.03
CA SER A 107 -18.31 23.19 10.46
C SER A 107 -17.71 21.82 10.75
N GLN A 108 -16.72 21.83 11.63
CA GLN A 108 -15.82 20.74 11.96
C GLN A 108 -15.23 20.97 13.34
N ILE A 109 -14.73 19.91 13.99
CA ILE A 109 -13.94 20.07 15.21
C ILE A 109 -12.52 20.50 14.81
N ILE A 110 -12.07 21.61 15.40
CA ILE A 110 -10.69 22.08 15.34
C ILE A 110 -10.07 21.76 16.71
N PRO A 111 -9.31 20.65 16.84
CA PRO A 111 -8.67 20.30 18.09
C PRO A 111 -7.46 21.19 18.36
N ALA A 112 -7.18 21.44 19.63
CA ALA A 112 -5.88 21.95 20.08
C ALA A 112 -4.86 20.80 20.26
N ASP A 113 -3.58 21.13 20.39
CA ASP A 113 -2.54 20.14 20.71
C ASP A 113 -2.89 19.30 21.94
N SER A 114 -2.50 18.02 21.90
CA SER A 114 -2.63 17.08 23.02
C SER A 114 -4.06 16.88 23.52
N THR A 115 -5.06 17.14 22.69
CA THR A 115 -6.48 16.95 23.02
C THR A 115 -6.87 15.47 22.88
N THR A 116 -7.69 14.98 23.81
CA THR A 116 -8.25 13.63 23.75
C THR A 116 -9.77 13.68 23.64
N PHE A 117 -10.35 12.97 22.68
CA PHE A 117 -11.79 12.81 22.49
C PHE A 117 -12.17 11.36 22.82
N ILE A 118 -13.14 11.19 23.73
CA ILE A 118 -13.60 9.89 24.21
C ILE A 118 -15.11 9.84 24.07
N GLY A 119 -15.63 8.89 23.28
CA GLY A 119 -17.05 8.60 23.27
C GLY A 119 -17.49 7.81 24.50
N GLY A 120 -18.61 8.19 25.10
CA GLY A 120 -19.38 7.29 25.96
C GLY A 120 -20.08 6.20 25.13
N PRO A 121 -20.75 5.24 25.78
CA PRO A 121 -21.51 4.20 25.08
C PRO A 121 -22.45 4.77 24.04
N GLY A 122 -22.28 4.38 22.78
CA GLY A 122 -23.13 4.84 21.68
C GLY A 122 -22.99 6.33 21.33
N ALA A 123 -21.88 6.98 21.68
CA ALA A 123 -21.58 8.34 21.23
C ALA A 123 -21.29 8.35 19.71
N ILE A 124 -22.07 9.15 18.98
CA ILE A 124 -22.02 9.27 17.53
C ILE A 124 -21.75 10.73 17.18
N LEU A 125 -20.66 11.01 16.45
CA LEU A 125 -20.46 12.27 15.75
C LEU A 125 -21.04 12.16 14.34
N ASP A 126 -22.13 12.87 14.07
CA ASP A 126 -22.92 12.74 12.85
C ASP A 126 -22.84 14.02 12.01
N GLY A 127 -22.27 13.91 10.81
CA GLY A 127 -22.16 15.00 9.83
C GLY A 127 -23.47 15.35 9.12
N ARG A 128 -24.53 14.53 9.30
CA ARG A 128 -25.89 14.72 8.76
C ARG A 128 -25.96 14.89 7.23
N ASN A 129 -24.95 14.41 6.52
CA ASN A 129 -24.72 14.66 5.10
C ASN A 129 -24.60 16.15 4.73
N ILE A 130 -24.16 16.98 5.69
CA ILE A 130 -23.96 18.42 5.54
C ILE A 130 -22.48 18.75 5.68
N ASN A 131 -21.86 18.30 6.78
CA ASN A 131 -20.50 18.66 7.13
C ASN A 131 -19.50 17.81 6.31
N GLN A 132 -18.47 18.44 5.78
CA GLN A 132 -17.45 17.75 4.99
C GLN A 132 -16.50 16.94 5.88
N TYR A 133 -16.11 17.48 7.04
CA TYR A 133 -15.07 16.91 7.89
C TYR A 133 -15.48 16.88 9.35
N ALA A 134 -14.98 15.87 10.08
CA ALA A 134 -15.20 15.70 11.51
C ALA A 134 -14.09 16.39 12.31
N PHE A 135 -12.83 16.11 11.97
CA PHE A 135 -11.64 16.61 12.68
C PHE A 135 -10.59 17.08 11.67
N THR A 136 -10.13 18.32 11.83
CA THR A 136 -9.21 18.99 10.90
C THR A 136 -8.05 19.65 11.61
N GLN A 137 -7.26 20.43 10.86
CA GLN A 137 -6.05 21.11 11.28
C GLN A 137 -4.93 20.17 11.68
N ARG A 138 -3.77 20.76 11.99
CA ARG A 138 -2.51 20.05 12.26
C ARG A 138 -2.10 20.07 13.73
N ALA A 139 -3.07 20.11 14.64
CA ALA A 139 -2.78 19.91 16.05
C ALA A 139 -1.97 18.62 16.23
N SER A 140 -1.01 18.62 17.15
CA SER A 140 -0.17 17.47 17.41
C SER A 140 -0.72 16.64 18.58
N ASN A 141 -0.43 15.33 18.58
CA ASN A 141 -0.73 14.45 19.71
C ASN A 141 -2.23 14.35 20.07
N VAL A 142 -3.12 14.37 19.07
CA VAL A 142 -4.56 14.23 19.29
C VAL A 142 -4.92 12.75 19.44
N THR A 143 -5.78 12.42 20.39
CA THR A 143 -6.32 11.06 20.56
C THR A 143 -7.83 11.06 20.32
N ILE A 144 -8.34 10.10 19.55
CA ILE A 144 -9.78 9.88 19.34
C ILE A 144 -10.10 8.42 19.64
N ARG A 145 -11.06 8.18 20.54
CA ARG A 145 -11.47 6.84 20.92
C ARG A 145 -12.95 6.67 21.20
N TYR A 146 -13.47 5.47 20.92
CA TYR A 146 -14.84 5.03 21.20
C TYR A 146 -15.93 5.89 20.55
N LEU A 147 -15.64 6.52 19.42
CA LEU A 147 -16.61 7.29 18.65
C LEU A 147 -17.07 6.53 17.41
N THR A 148 -18.36 6.63 17.13
CA THR A 148 -18.87 6.41 15.77
C THR A 148 -18.84 7.74 15.02
N ILE A 149 -18.15 7.81 13.88
CA ILE A 149 -18.05 9.00 13.04
C ILE A 149 -18.64 8.68 11.67
N ARG A 150 -19.75 9.35 11.31
CA ARG A 150 -20.54 9.00 10.13
C ARG A 150 -21.24 10.17 9.43
N ASN A 151 -21.69 9.92 8.21
CA ASN A 151 -22.49 10.82 7.38
C ASN A 151 -21.81 12.16 7.10
N PHE A 152 -20.49 12.19 7.04
CA PHE A 152 -19.75 13.34 6.52
C PHE A 152 -19.62 13.25 5.00
N VAL A 153 -19.54 14.40 4.34
CA VAL A 153 -19.56 14.54 2.87
C VAL A 153 -18.23 15.09 2.33
N ALA A 154 -17.10 14.54 2.77
CA ALA A 154 -15.78 14.94 2.28
C ALA A 154 -15.72 14.82 0.74
N PRO A 155 -15.12 15.81 0.05
CA PRO A 155 -14.82 15.72 -1.37
C PRO A 155 -13.95 14.51 -1.73
N ARG A 156 -13.87 14.20 -3.03
CA ARG A 156 -12.95 13.20 -3.55
C ARG A 156 -11.50 13.60 -3.22
N ASP A 157 -10.68 12.61 -2.90
CA ASP A 157 -9.25 12.69 -2.55
C ASP A 157 -8.97 13.31 -1.17
N GLU A 158 -10.02 13.63 -0.42
CA GLU A 158 -9.96 14.20 0.92
C GLU A 158 -10.57 13.24 1.94
N GLY A 159 -10.24 13.41 3.22
CA GLY A 159 -10.76 12.54 4.28
C GLY A 159 -11.41 13.27 5.44
N VAL A 160 -12.33 12.56 6.11
CA VAL A 160 -13.21 13.11 7.15
C VAL A 160 -12.52 13.34 8.48
N VAL A 161 -11.68 12.39 8.90
CA VAL A 161 -10.96 12.45 10.18
C VAL A 161 -9.48 12.66 9.93
N ASN A 162 -8.89 13.57 10.71
CA ASN A 162 -7.50 13.98 10.58
C ASN A 162 -7.18 14.62 9.22
N HIS A 163 -8.13 15.37 8.66
CA HIS A 163 -8.11 15.87 7.28
C HIS A 163 -6.75 16.42 6.82
N ASP A 164 -6.09 17.21 7.66
CA ASP A 164 -4.84 17.91 7.33
C ASP A 164 -3.56 17.12 7.66
N ALA A 165 -3.68 15.82 7.96
CA ALA A 165 -2.59 14.91 8.28
C ALA A 165 -1.74 15.38 9.48
N GLY A 166 -2.40 15.67 10.62
CA GLY A 166 -1.75 16.05 11.87
C GLY A 166 -0.77 14.98 12.39
N ASP A 167 0.26 15.44 13.10
CA ASP A 167 1.36 14.62 13.64
C ASP A 167 0.98 13.94 14.97
N LYS A 168 1.39 12.68 15.14
CA LYS A 168 1.22 11.90 16.38
C LYS A 168 -0.23 11.68 16.80
N TRP A 169 -1.16 11.61 15.85
CA TRP A 169 -2.54 11.26 16.17
C TRP A 169 -2.67 9.78 16.51
N THR A 170 -3.37 9.50 17.60
CA THR A 170 -3.79 8.13 17.96
C THR A 170 -5.28 7.98 17.72
N ILE A 171 -5.65 7.14 16.76
CA ILE A 171 -7.05 6.83 16.45
C ILE A 171 -7.28 5.38 16.80
N GLU A 172 -8.10 5.13 17.82
CA GLU A 172 -8.30 3.77 18.33
C GLU A 172 -9.72 3.47 18.83
N TYR A 173 -10.19 2.24 18.64
CA TYR A 173 -11.52 1.80 19.12
C TYR A 173 -12.68 2.62 18.54
N ASN A 174 -12.53 3.14 17.32
CA ASN A 174 -13.58 3.93 16.66
C ASN A 174 -14.30 3.14 15.57
N THR A 175 -15.53 3.55 15.27
CA THR A 175 -16.23 3.18 14.03
C THR A 175 -16.24 4.37 13.08
N ILE A 176 -15.48 4.31 11.99
CA ILE A 176 -15.45 5.34 10.95
C ILE A 176 -16.20 4.81 9.75
N SER A 177 -17.43 5.27 9.54
CA SER A 177 -18.30 4.64 8.54
C SER A 177 -19.29 5.54 7.83
N ASN A 178 -19.73 5.11 6.65
CA ASN A 178 -20.79 5.77 5.88
C ASN A 178 -20.50 7.25 5.60
N ASN A 179 -19.24 7.56 5.32
CA ASN A 179 -18.83 8.90 4.90
C ASN A 179 -18.58 8.93 3.40
N LYS A 180 -18.64 10.10 2.78
CA LYS A 180 -18.06 10.34 1.45
C LYS A 180 -16.55 10.59 1.57
N GLY A 181 -15.85 10.55 0.44
CA GLY A 181 -14.39 10.67 0.41
C GLY A 181 -13.72 9.54 1.20
N ALA A 182 -12.51 9.79 1.70
CA ALA A 182 -11.81 8.86 2.57
C ALA A 182 -12.35 8.93 4.02
N GLY A 183 -12.39 7.79 4.72
CA GLY A 183 -12.77 7.78 6.15
C GLY A 183 -11.76 8.53 7.02
N LEU A 184 -10.47 8.28 6.76
CA LEU A 184 -9.33 8.84 7.51
C LEU A 184 -8.25 9.36 6.56
N MET A 185 -7.57 10.42 6.99
CA MET A 185 -6.26 10.81 6.44
C MET A 185 -5.17 10.43 7.42
N ALA A 186 -4.00 9.98 6.97
CA ALA A 186 -2.87 9.67 7.85
C ALA A 186 -1.75 10.71 7.73
N GLY A 187 -1.14 11.05 8.88
CA GLY A 187 -0.01 11.95 9.02
C GLY A 187 1.19 11.28 9.69
N PRO A 188 2.30 12.01 9.87
CA PRO A 188 3.52 11.46 10.45
C PRO A 188 3.30 11.01 11.90
N ASN A 189 4.01 9.93 12.28
CA ASN A 189 4.01 9.33 13.62
C ASN A 189 2.62 8.95 14.15
N ASN A 190 1.62 8.82 13.28
CA ASN A 190 0.28 8.41 13.67
C ASN A 190 0.21 6.92 14.03
N VAL A 191 -0.73 6.57 14.89
CA VAL A 191 -1.04 5.19 15.28
C VAL A 191 -2.53 4.94 15.15
N TYR A 192 -2.93 4.16 14.16
CA TYR A 192 -4.31 3.75 13.93
C TYR A 192 -4.46 2.28 14.29
N ARG A 193 -5.28 1.99 15.31
CA ARG A 193 -5.44 0.62 15.80
C ARG A 193 -6.80 0.28 16.36
N TYR A 194 -7.23 -0.98 16.25
CA TYR A 194 -8.52 -1.43 16.77
C TYR A 194 -9.71 -0.60 16.29
N ASN A 195 -9.66 -0.08 15.05
CA ASN A 195 -10.79 0.65 14.46
C ASN A 195 -11.56 -0.23 13.48
N CYS A 196 -12.86 0.05 13.38
CA CYS A 196 -13.72 -0.39 12.30
C CYS A 196 -13.79 0.74 11.26
N ILE A 197 -13.21 0.54 10.08
CA ILE A 197 -13.12 1.55 9.02
C ILE A 197 -13.86 1.02 7.80
N LYS A 198 -15.13 1.40 7.68
CA LYS A 198 -16.02 0.71 6.75
C LYS A 198 -16.99 1.56 5.95
N ASP A 199 -17.33 1.11 4.75
CA ASP A 199 -18.37 1.70 3.91
C ASP A 199 -18.16 3.20 3.61
N ASN A 200 -16.90 3.67 3.55
CA ASN A 200 -16.58 5.04 3.15
C ASN A 200 -16.55 5.17 1.61
N GLY A 201 -16.80 6.38 1.13
CA GLY A 201 -17.10 6.68 -0.27
C GLY A 201 -15.94 6.41 -1.23
N GLN A 202 -14.70 6.53 -0.76
CA GLN A 202 -13.50 6.37 -1.58
C GLN A 202 -12.52 5.38 -0.95
N TYR A 203 -11.61 5.86 -0.09
CA TYR A 203 -10.68 5.01 0.67
C TYR A 203 -11.18 4.79 2.10
N GLY A 204 -10.79 3.68 2.72
CA GLY A 204 -10.83 3.60 4.18
C GLY A 204 -9.86 4.62 4.80
N ILE A 205 -8.61 4.60 4.34
CA ILE A 205 -7.55 5.52 4.78
C ILE A 205 -6.80 6.06 3.56
N ASN A 206 -6.56 7.37 3.53
CA ASN A 206 -5.68 8.01 2.56
C ASN A 206 -4.44 8.60 3.25
N SER A 207 -3.27 7.97 3.09
CA SER A 207 -1.98 8.47 3.58
C SER A 207 -1.26 9.23 2.46
N CYS A 208 -1.90 10.27 1.91
CA CYS A 208 -1.42 10.93 0.68
C CYS A 208 -0.53 12.17 0.89
N CYS A 209 -0.59 12.83 2.04
CA CYS A 209 -0.06 14.19 2.21
C CYS A 209 1.47 14.29 2.29
N GLY A 210 2.21 13.22 2.00
CA GLY A 210 3.67 13.22 1.94
C GLY A 210 4.20 13.97 0.72
N THR A 211 5.31 14.67 0.89
CA THR A 211 6.10 15.26 -0.20
C THR A 211 7.56 14.78 -0.11
N GLU A 212 8.34 14.99 -1.17
CA GLU A 212 9.77 14.64 -1.18
C GLU A 212 10.59 15.37 -0.09
N THR A 213 10.10 16.53 0.37
CA THR A 213 10.72 17.32 1.45
C THR A 213 10.06 17.10 2.82
N ASN A 214 8.87 16.50 2.87
CA ASN A 214 8.11 16.26 4.10
C ASN A 214 7.30 14.97 3.97
N GLU A 215 7.97 13.85 4.22
CA GLU A 215 7.41 12.50 4.09
C GLU A 215 6.47 12.18 5.26
N ILE A 216 5.51 11.27 5.05
CA ILE A 216 4.77 10.67 6.16
C ILE A 216 5.66 9.58 6.76
N VAL A 217 6.24 9.86 7.93
CA VAL A 217 7.18 8.95 8.60
C VAL A 217 6.51 8.19 9.74
N ASN A 218 6.92 6.94 9.96
CA ASN A 218 6.59 6.14 11.16
C ASN A 218 5.07 5.96 11.41
N PHE A 219 4.26 5.92 10.35
CA PHE A 219 2.83 5.62 10.48
C PHE A 219 2.65 4.14 10.87
N VAL A 220 1.84 3.88 11.90
CA VAL A 220 1.48 2.53 12.36
C VAL A 220 0.01 2.28 12.10
N LEU A 221 -0.28 1.23 11.34
CA LEU A 221 -1.61 0.70 11.07
C LEU A 221 -1.68 -0.73 11.60
N ASP A 222 -2.29 -0.92 12.76
CA ASP A 222 -2.20 -2.19 13.50
C ASP A 222 -3.55 -2.65 14.06
N HIS A 223 -3.95 -3.92 13.88
CA HIS A 223 -5.21 -4.45 14.41
C HIS A 223 -6.50 -3.71 14.00
N ASN A 224 -6.62 -3.23 12.74
CA ASN A 224 -7.85 -2.62 12.24
C ASN A 224 -8.64 -3.57 11.33
N GLU A 225 -9.96 -3.37 11.28
CA GLU A 225 -10.83 -3.93 10.24
C GLU A 225 -11.14 -2.84 9.21
N ILE A 226 -10.79 -3.08 7.94
CA ILE A 226 -10.89 -2.12 6.84
C ILE A 226 -11.71 -2.77 5.72
N THR A 227 -12.98 -2.36 5.58
CA THR A 227 -13.92 -3.11 4.74
C THR A 227 -14.98 -2.30 4.00
N GLY A 228 -15.43 -2.80 2.84
CA GLY A 228 -16.60 -2.23 2.14
C GLY A 228 -16.38 -0.81 1.60
N ASN A 229 -15.15 -0.30 1.62
CA ASN A 229 -14.86 1.06 1.15
C ASN A 229 -14.98 1.16 -0.38
N ASN A 230 -15.05 2.40 -0.85
CA ASN A 230 -15.45 2.82 -2.19
C ASN A 230 -16.96 2.66 -2.46
N THR A 231 -17.79 3.11 -1.53
CA THR A 231 -19.26 3.07 -1.70
C THR A 231 -19.78 4.07 -2.74
N ASP A 232 -19.00 5.10 -3.08
CA ASP A 232 -19.34 6.03 -4.16
C ASP A 232 -18.93 5.53 -5.55
N ASP A 233 -18.24 4.40 -5.65
CA ASP A 233 -17.90 3.74 -6.91
C ASP A 233 -17.16 4.67 -7.89
N TRP A 234 -16.08 5.31 -7.42
CA TRP A 234 -15.36 6.31 -8.23
C TRP A 234 -14.68 5.73 -9.47
N GLU A 235 -14.29 4.46 -9.45
CA GLU A 235 -13.65 3.79 -10.59
C GLU A 235 -14.61 3.62 -11.78
N SER A 236 -15.93 3.45 -11.53
CA SER A 236 -16.92 3.40 -12.61
C SER A 236 -17.30 4.79 -13.14
N LYS A 237 -17.16 5.81 -12.30
CA LYS A 237 -17.50 7.20 -12.63
C LYS A 237 -16.41 7.93 -13.40
N ILE A 238 -15.14 7.59 -13.14
CA ILE A 238 -13.99 8.28 -13.68
C ILE A 238 -13.01 7.24 -14.22
N ASP A 239 -12.94 7.18 -15.54
CA ASP A 239 -12.06 6.25 -16.24
C ASP A 239 -10.59 6.47 -15.83
N GLY A 240 -9.96 5.42 -15.31
CA GLY A 240 -8.59 5.47 -14.82
C GLY A 240 -8.41 6.30 -13.54
N CYS A 241 -9.43 6.39 -12.69
CA CYS A 241 -9.30 7.14 -11.43
C CYS A 241 -8.12 6.65 -10.60
N GLY A 242 -8.00 5.32 -10.42
CA GLY A 242 -6.91 4.76 -9.62
C GLY A 242 -6.86 5.37 -8.22
N CYS A 243 -8.05 5.63 -7.68
CA CYS A 243 -8.27 6.56 -6.59
C CYS A 243 -9.12 5.94 -5.48
N THR A 244 -9.25 4.61 -5.41
CA THR A 244 -10.11 3.92 -4.44
C THR A 244 -9.50 2.65 -3.86
N GLY A 245 -10.02 2.18 -2.73
CA GLY A 245 -9.57 0.95 -2.10
C GLY A 245 -9.67 0.95 -0.57
N GLY A 246 -8.94 0.04 0.08
CA GLY A 246 -8.79 0.04 1.53
C GLY A 246 -7.88 1.18 2.00
N VAL A 247 -6.61 1.14 1.62
CA VAL A 247 -5.61 2.15 2.01
C VAL A 247 -4.71 2.55 0.85
N LYS A 248 -4.51 3.85 0.64
CA LYS A 248 -3.49 4.42 -0.27
C LYS A 248 -2.35 5.03 0.55
N PHE A 249 -1.11 4.77 0.17
CA PHE A 249 0.09 5.39 0.72
C PHE A 249 0.83 6.13 -0.38
N TRP A 250 1.15 7.40 -0.14
CA TRP A 250 1.92 8.26 -1.03
C TRP A 250 3.11 8.85 -0.30
N ILE A 251 4.33 8.52 -0.70
CA ILE A 251 5.57 9.05 -0.12
C ILE A 251 5.64 8.82 1.41
N ASN A 252 5.42 7.58 1.82
CA ASN A 252 5.53 7.16 3.22
C ASN A 252 6.89 6.50 3.48
N LYS A 253 7.40 6.65 4.71
CA LYS A 253 8.66 6.06 5.16
C LYS A 253 8.50 5.38 6.52
N ASN A 254 9.04 4.18 6.63
CA ASN A 254 9.04 3.40 7.88
C ASN A 254 7.62 3.10 8.41
N THR A 255 6.69 2.78 7.51
CA THR A 255 5.32 2.43 7.87
C THR A 255 5.20 0.97 8.30
N THR A 256 4.46 0.72 9.37
CA THR A 256 4.15 -0.62 9.87
C THR A 256 2.67 -0.91 9.62
N VAL A 257 2.37 -2.00 8.93
CA VAL A 257 1.03 -2.50 8.62
C VAL A 257 0.92 -3.93 9.13
N THR A 258 0.34 -4.10 10.32
CA THR A 258 0.35 -5.39 11.01
C THR A 258 -1.01 -5.82 11.55
N ASN A 259 -1.28 -7.13 11.54
CA ASN A 259 -2.45 -7.69 12.20
C ASN A 259 -3.80 -7.08 11.77
N ASN A 260 -3.91 -6.51 10.55
CA ASN A 260 -5.16 -5.93 10.06
C ASN A 260 -5.99 -6.99 9.32
N TRP A 261 -7.30 -6.77 9.29
CA TRP A 261 -8.23 -7.43 8.39
C TRP A 261 -8.67 -6.46 7.28
N VAL A 262 -8.24 -6.70 6.04
CA VAL A 262 -8.49 -5.79 4.90
C VAL A 262 -9.29 -6.54 3.85
N HIS A 263 -10.59 -6.24 3.74
CA HIS A 263 -11.48 -7.10 2.97
C HIS A 263 -12.68 -6.43 2.34
N HIS A 264 -13.19 -6.98 1.23
CA HIS A 264 -14.41 -6.50 0.57
C HIS A 264 -14.37 -5.01 0.19
N ASN A 265 -13.18 -4.42 0.05
CA ASN A 265 -13.05 -3.08 -0.50
C ASN A 265 -13.26 -3.17 -2.02
N LYS A 266 -14.06 -2.24 -2.57
CA LYS A 266 -14.33 -2.20 -4.01
C LYS A 266 -13.17 -1.55 -4.77
N GLY A 267 -12.01 -2.19 -4.71
CA GLY A 267 -10.75 -1.70 -5.24
C GLY A 267 -9.58 -2.47 -4.66
N VAL A 268 -8.40 -1.84 -4.65
CA VAL A 268 -7.18 -2.43 -4.08
C VAL A 268 -7.29 -2.50 -2.56
N GLY A 269 -6.80 -3.56 -1.93
CA GLY A 269 -6.70 -3.65 -0.47
C GLY A 269 -5.73 -2.61 0.09
N LEU A 270 -4.44 -2.77 -0.23
CA LEU A 270 -3.36 -1.85 0.16
C LEU A 270 -2.60 -1.38 -1.08
N TRP A 271 -2.48 -0.06 -1.28
CA TRP A 271 -1.77 0.50 -2.43
C TRP A 271 -0.66 1.46 -1.98
N LEU A 272 0.58 1.02 -2.15
CA LEU A 272 1.78 1.84 -1.98
C LEU A 272 2.11 2.47 -3.32
N ASP A 273 1.64 3.69 -3.53
CA ASP A 273 1.84 4.45 -4.77
C ASP A 273 2.89 5.54 -4.54
N ASN A 274 4.01 5.46 -5.26
CA ASN A 274 5.02 6.51 -5.36
C ASN A 274 5.91 6.71 -4.09
N ASN A 275 7.22 6.48 -4.24
CA ASN A 275 8.30 6.76 -3.27
C ASN A 275 8.14 6.17 -1.85
N ASN A 276 7.25 5.19 -1.68
CA ASN A 276 7.09 4.49 -0.42
C ASN A 276 8.32 3.66 -0.09
N ARG A 277 8.79 3.68 1.17
CA ARG A 277 9.96 2.87 1.60
C ARG A 277 9.94 2.45 3.07
N GLY A 278 10.66 1.39 3.37
CA GLY A 278 10.81 0.88 4.74
C GLY A 278 9.54 0.26 5.32
N PHE A 279 8.65 -0.26 4.46
CA PHE A 279 7.39 -0.87 4.88
C PHE A 279 7.60 -2.22 5.55
N VAL A 280 6.87 -2.46 6.64
CA VAL A 280 6.72 -3.78 7.27
C VAL A 280 5.24 -4.16 7.19
N ILE A 281 4.91 -5.15 6.36
CA ILE A 281 3.55 -5.63 6.11
C ILE A 281 3.47 -7.09 6.57
N GLU A 282 3.01 -7.31 7.80
CA GLU A 282 3.08 -8.64 8.42
C GLU A 282 1.81 -9.06 9.15
N ASN A 283 1.51 -10.37 9.14
CA ASN A 283 0.39 -10.95 9.89
C ASN A 283 -0.98 -10.38 9.54
N ASN A 284 -1.17 -9.84 8.33
CA ASN A 284 -2.48 -9.34 7.89
C ASN A 284 -3.30 -10.44 7.23
N TYR A 285 -4.62 -10.34 7.37
CA TYR A 285 -5.58 -11.14 6.61
C TYR A 285 -6.21 -10.24 5.55
N ILE A 286 -5.90 -10.49 4.28
CA ILE A 286 -6.26 -9.62 3.15
C ILE A 286 -7.08 -10.45 2.18
N ASN A 287 -8.39 -10.21 2.12
CA ASN A 287 -9.27 -11.08 1.35
C ASN A 287 -10.45 -10.41 0.66
N ASP A 288 -10.91 -11.01 -0.43
CA ASP A 288 -12.15 -10.60 -1.12
C ASP A 288 -12.17 -9.11 -1.50
N ASN A 289 -11.02 -8.48 -1.73
CA ASN A 289 -10.97 -7.15 -2.34
C ASN A 289 -11.18 -7.28 -3.86
N ASP A 290 -11.96 -6.36 -4.45
CA ASP A 290 -12.31 -6.44 -5.88
C ASP A 290 -11.06 -6.35 -6.78
N GLY A 291 -10.05 -5.60 -6.34
CA GLY A 291 -8.72 -5.48 -6.95
C GLY A 291 -7.64 -6.27 -6.21
N ASN A 292 -6.38 -5.96 -6.49
CA ASN A 292 -5.22 -6.59 -5.87
C ASN A 292 -5.29 -6.50 -4.33
N GLY A 293 -4.77 -7.51 -3.63
CA GLY A 293 -4.62 -7.42 -2.18
C GLY A 293 -3.57 -6.37 -1.79
N LEU A 294 -2.46 -6.34 -2.54
CA LEU A 294 -1.37 -5.38 -2.36
C LEU A 294 -0.82 -4.93 -3.72
N MET A 295 -0.69 -3.61 -3.90
CA MET A 295 0.05 -3.01 -5.00
C MET A 295 1.21 -2.17 -4.47
N ILE A 296 2.41 -2.38 -5.00
CA ILE A 296 3.59 -1.54 -4.75
C ILE A 296 4.04 -0.98 -6.09
N GLU A 297 3.88 0.31 -6.26
CA GLU A 297 4.10 1.02 -7.52
C GLU A 297 5.08 2.17 -7.33
N ALA A 298 6.08 2.26 -8.23
CA ALA A 298 7.00 3.39 -8.32
C ALA A 298 7.63 3.77 -6.96
N GLY A 299 8.12 2.75 -6.25
CA GLY A 299 8.56 2.88 -4.87
C GLY A 299 9.77 2.02 -4.56
N TYR A 300 10.07 1.89 -3.27
CA TYR A 300 11.24 1.18 -2.79
C TYR A 300 10.83 -0.01 -1.94
N ASP A 301 11.57 -0.26 -0.86
CA ASP A 301 11.54 -1.52 -0.15
C ASP A 301 10.31 -1.73 0.72
N ALA A 302 9.89 -3.00 0.75
CA ALA A 302 8.93 -3.54 1.69
C ALA A 302 9.36 -4.94 2.14
N ARG A 303 8.97 -5.28 3.38
CA ARG A 303 8.98 -6.64 3.90
C ARG A 303 7.53 -7.11 4.04
N VAL A 304 7.13 -8.08 3.21
CA VAL A 304 5.78 -8.63 3.14
C VAL A 304 5.82 -10.08 3.61
N ARG A 305 5.46 -10.33 4.87
CA ARG A 305 5.61 -11.67 5.48
C ARG A 305 4.44 -12.12 6.30
N PHE A 306 4.21 -13.44 6.34
CA PHE A 306 3.21 -14.02 7.24
C PHE A 306 1.79 -13.46 7.01
N ASN A 307 1.48 -13.00 5.80
CA ASN A 307 0.13 -12.54 5.46
C ASN A 307 -0.67 -13.67 4.83
N ASN A 308 -1.99 -13.60 4.98
CA ASN A 308 -2.93 -14.48 4.32
C ASN A 308 -3.67 -13.70 3.23
N PHE A 309 -3.33 -13.95 1.96
CA PHE A 309 -4.02 -13.38 0.80
C PHE A 309 -5.03 -14.38 0.25
N LYS A 310 -6.32 -14.05 0.29
CA LYS A 310 -7.37 -14.97 -0.14
C LYS A 310 -8.41 -14.29 -1.03
N LYS A 311 -8.73 -14.87 -2.20
CA LYS A 311 -9.85 -14.38 -3.06
C LYS A 311 -9.77 -12.91 -3.48
N ASN A 312 -8.58 -12.31 -3.50
CA ASN A 312 -8.42 -10.96 -4.01
C ASN A 312 -8.41 -10.95 -5.55
N ALA A 313 -8.76 -9.79 -6.09
CA ALA A 313 -8.67 -9.42 -7.50
C ALA A 313 -9.54 -10.24 -8.44
N ILE A 314 -10.52 -10.98 -7.92
CA ILE A 314 -11.43 -11.79 -8.72
C ILE A 314 -12.27 -10.91 -9.65
N ILE A 315 -12.86 -9.82 -9.12
CA ILE A 315 -13.70 -8.91 -9.92
C ILE A 315 -12.86 -8.23 -11.00
N ALA A 316 -11.76 -7.57 -10.63
CA ALA A 316 -10.86 -6.91 -11.57
C ALA A 316 -10.29 -7.89 -12.62
N GLY A 317 -9.93 -9.10 -12.20
CA GLY A 317 -9.42 -10.16 -13.06
C GLY A 317 -10.45 -10.66 -14.08
N MET A 318 -11.69 -10.93 -13.64
CA MET A 318 -12.78 -11.30 -14.56
C MET A 318 -13.07 -10.20 -15.57
N GLU A 319 -13.07 -8.93 -15.15
CA GLU A 319 -13.27 -7.81 -16.06
C GLU A 319 -12.15 -7.67 -17.09
N SER A 320 -10.90 -7.83 -16.66
CA SER A 320 -9.73 -7.84 -17.55
C SER A 320 -9.85 -8.96 -18.59
N ALA A 321 -10.16 -10.18 -18.13
CA ALA A 321 -10.34 -11.35 -19.00
C ALA A 321 -11.48 -11.17 -20.01
N ARG A 322 -12.62 -10.58 -19.60
CA ARG A 322 -13.74 -10.27 -20.51
C ARG A 322 -13.36 -9.29 -21.61
N LYS A 323 -12.42 -8.37 -21.32
CA LYS A 323 -11.88 -7.41 -22.31
C LYS A 323 -10.82 -8.04 -23.21
N GLY A 324 -10.43 -9.30 -22.97
CA GLY A 324 -9.33 -9.96 -23.67
C GLY A 324 -7.96 -9.39 -23.32
N ASP A 325 -7.84 -8.68 -22.19
CA ASP A 325 -6.56 -8.17 -21.72
C ASP A 325 -5.77 -9.32 -21.07
N ASN A 326 -4.63 -9.63 -21.68
CA ASN A 326 -3.75 -10.72 -21.25
C ASN A 326 -2.90 -10.35 -20.04
N PHE A 327 -2.91 -9.07 -19.61
CA PHE A 327 -2.14 -8.61 -18.47
C PHE A 327 -2.60 -9.33 -17.17
N PRO A 328 -1.70 -10.04 -16.48
CA PRO A 328 -2.03 -10.73 -15.23
C PRO A 328 -2.53 -9.76 -14.15
N VAL A 329 -3.64 -10.10 -13.49
CA VAL A 329 -4.15 -9.37 -12.32
C VAL A 329 -3.82 -10.17 -11.04
N PRO A 330 -2.73 -9.84 -10.32
CA PRO A 330 -2.23 -10.67 -9.22
C PRO A 330 -2.86 -10.35 -7.85
N ALA A 331 -2.61 -11.17 -6.84
CA ALA A 331 -2.82 -10.79 -5.44
C ALA A 331 -1.83 -9.69 -5.01
N ILE A 332 -0.55 -9.85 -5.38
CA ILE A 332 0.49 -8.84 -5.17
C ILE A 332 1.03 -8.38 -6.52
N TYR A 333 0.93 -7.08 -6.78
CA TYR A 333 1.52 -6.43 -7.95
C TYR A 333 2.68 -5.54 -7.54
N ILE A 334 3.87 -5.82 -8.06
CA ILE A 334 5.05 -4.98 -7.90
C ILE A 334 5.36 -4.36 -9.26
N SER A 335 5.26 -3.04 -9.34
CA SER A 335 5.42 -2.27 -10.57
C SER A 335 6.46 -1.20 -10.38
N GLU A 336 7.59 -1.40 -11.04
CA GLU A 336 8.67 -0.43 -11.08
C GLU A 336 9.13 -0.05 -9.67
N ALA A 337 9.17 -1.06 -8.80
CA ALA A 337 9.47 -0.94 -7.38
C ALA A 337 10.38 -2.08 -6.90
N GLY A 338 11.18 -1.82 -5.87
CA GLY A 338 12.14 -2.82 -5.39
C GLY A 338 13.15 -2.25 -4.41
N SER A 339 14.24 -2.99 -4.20
CA SER A 339 15.30 -2.57 -3.28
C SER A 339 16.63 -2.35 -4.01
N PRO A 340 16.76 -1.35 -4.92
CA PRO A 340 18.00 -1.11 -5.63
C PRO A 340 19.19 -1.03 -4.66
N ARG A 341 20.33 -1.62 -5.05
CA ARG A 341 21.51 -1.70 -4.19
C ARG A 341 22.16 -0.31 -4.06
N GLY A 342 22.81 -0.06 -2.93
CA GLY A 342 23.56 1.18 -2.69
C GLY A 342 22.75 2.34 -2.07
N PHE A 343 21.48 2.12 -1.74
CA PHE A 343 20.59 3.17 -1.22
C PHE A 343 20.20 3.04 0.27
N ASN A 344 20.85 2.14 1.02
CA ASN A 344 20.62 1.92 2.46
C ASN A 344 19.13 1.75 2.84
N LEU A 345 18.39 1.00 2.01
CA LEU A 345 16.99 0.68 2.25
C LEU A 345 16.85 -0.28 3.43
N LYS A 346 15.73 -0.18 4.15
CA LYS A 346 15.51 -0.94 5.40
C LYS A 346 15.43 -2.43 5.16
N THR A 347 14.84 -2.84 4.03
CA THR A 347 14.73 -4.22 3.57
C THR A 347 15.42 -4.34 2.21
N SER A 348 16.55 -5.04 2.13
CA SER A 348 17.27 -5.25 0.87
C SER A 348 17.84 -6.67 0.84
N PRO A 349 17.37 -7.56 -0.06
CA PRO A 349 16.35 -7.35 -1.09
C PRO A 349 14.95 -7.05 -0.51
N MET A 350 14.05 -6.50 -1.35
CA MET A 350 12.62 -6.47 -1.04
C MET A 350 12.16 -7.91 -0.90
N LEU A 351 11.36 -8.21 0.13
CA LEU A 351 11.06 -9.58 0.50
C LEU A 351 9.55 -9.82 0.54
N ILE A 352 9.09 -10.79 -0.25
CA ILE A 352 7.74 -11.37 -0.19
C ILE A 352 7.92 -12.81 0.25
N SER A 353 7.77 -13.10 1.55
CA SER A 353 8.06 -14.44 2.06
C SER A 353 7.12 -14.98 3.12
N ASN A 354 6.97 -16.30 3.17
CA ASN A 354 6.14 -16.96 4.18
C ASN A 354 4.71 -16.42 4.20
N ASN A 355 4.11 -16.15 3.04
CA ASN A 355 2.70 -15.78 2.91
C ASN A 355 1.89 -16.95 2.35
N ASN A 356 0.59 -16.95 2.63
CA ASN A 356 -0.38 -17.81 1.96
C ASN A 356 -1.10 -17.04 0.86
N PHE A 357 -1.25 -17.69 -0.29
CA PHE A 357 -2.04 -17.23 -1.41
C PHE A 357 -3.07 -18.31 -1.75
N GLU A 358 -4.32 -18.08 -1.41
CA GLU A 358 -5.39 -19.05 -1.64
C GLU A 358 -6.48 -18.46 -2.54
N ASN A 359 -6.65 -19.03 -3.73
CA ASN A 359 -7.74 -18.69 -4.63
C ASN A 359 -7.87 -17.19 -4.91
N ASN A 360 -6.75 -16.47 -4.97
CA ASN A 360 -6.74 -15.14 -5.58
C ASN A 360 -6.81 -15.30 -7.11
N TRP A 361 -7.20 -14.25 -7.83
CA TRP A 361 -7.20 -14.30 -9.30
C TRP A 361 -5.81 -14.59 -9.88
N GLY A 362 -4.74 -14.09 -9.25
CA GLY A 362 -3.35 -14.38 -9.60
C GLY A 362 -2.45 -14.38 -8.37
N GLY A 363 -1.18 -14.75 -8.55
CA GLY A 363 -0.19 -14.87 -7.47
C GLY A 363 0.56 -13.57 -7.24
N VAL A 364 1.87 -13.60 -7.51
CA VAL A 364 2.76 -12.42 -7.48
C VAL A 364 3.21 -12.09 -8.89
N VAL A 365 3.10 -10.81 -9.28
CA VAL A 365 3.61 -10.31 -10.57
C VAL A 365 4.57 -9.16 -10.33
N LEU A 366 5.76 -9.29 -10.94
CA LEU A 366 6.80 -8.29 -11.01
C LEU A 366 6.80 -7.69 -12.42
N TRP A 367 6.54 -6.39 -12.53
CA TRP A 367 6.42 -5.74 -13.83
C TRP A 367 7.23 -4.46 -13.90
N GLU A 368 7.71 -4.14 -15.10
CA GLU A 368 8.37 -2.87 -15.38
C GLU A 368 7.94 -2.34 -16.75
N ASN A 369 7.65 -1.04 -16.85
CA ASN A 369 7.35 -0.43 -18.15
C ASN A 369 8.63 -0.01 -18.86
N SER A 370 8.96 -0.62 -20.00
CA SER A 370 10.14 -0.23 -20.80
C SER A 370 10.18 1.27 -21.12
N ASN A 371 9.01 1.88 -21.30
CA ASN A 371 8.85 3.23 -21.80
C ASN A 371 8.83 4.29 -20.69
N ARG A 372 8.78 3.90 -19.42
CA ARG A 372 8.72 4.85 -18.30
C ARG A 372 10.12 5.15 -17.78
N TYR A 373 10.67 6.27 -18.22
CA TYR A 373 11.96 6.79 -17.80
C TYR A 373 11.97 8.32 -17.78
N SER A 374 12.99 8.91 -17.14
CA SER A 374 13.09 10.37 -17.02
C SER A 374 13.17 11.04 -18.39
N GLY A 375 12.31 12.03 -18.62
CA GLY A 375 12.18 12.71 -19.90
C GLY A 375 11.30 12.00 -20.93
N SER A 376 10.88 10.74 -20.70
CA SER A 376 9.99 10.07 -21.66
C SER A 376 8.60 10.69 -21.70
N SER A 377 8.05 10.85 -22.90
CA SER A 377 6.66 11.27 -23.11
C SER A 377 5.64 10.19 -22.70
N ALA A 378 6.08 8.94 -22.47
CA ALA A 378 5.27 7.90 -21.83
C ALA A 378 5.34 7.92 -20.30
N ASN A 379 6.22 8.73 -19.71
CA ASN A 379 6.31 8.84 -18.26
C ASN A 379 5.13 9.66 -17.72
N THR A 380 4.31 9.03 -16.90
CA THR A 380 3.14 9.66 -16.28
C THR A 380 3.47 10.44 -14.99
N HIS A 381 4.73 10.42 -14.54
CA HIS A 381 5.16 11.10 -13.31
C HIS A 381 5.95 12.37 -13.61
N GLN A 382 5.56 13.49 -12.99
CA GLN A 382 6.17 14.81 -13.19
C GLN A 382 7.55 14.94 -12.52
N ALA A 383 7.79 14.22 -11.43
CA ALA A 383 9.13 14.04 -10.85
C ALA A 383 9.79 12.84 -11.55
N GLY A 384 10.98 13.05 -12.10
CA GLY A 384 11.75 12.00 -12.74
C GLY A 384 12.16 10.93 -11.74
N THR A 385 12.63 9.84 -12.31
CA THR A 385 12.98 8.56 -11.69
C THR A 385 14.15 8.68 -10.71
N ILE A 386 14.13 7.93 -9.60
CA ILE A 386 14.98 8.29 -8.45
C ILE A 386 15.93 7.23 -7.92
N LYS A 387 16.64 6.59 -8.85
CA LYS A 387 17.81 5.76 -8.54
C LYS A 387 19.12 6.54 -8.65
N MET A 388 19.14 7.76 -8.14
CA MET A 388 20.30 8.65 -8.13
C MET A 388 20.77 8.96 -6.70
N LYS A 389 21.95 9.58 -6.55
CA LYS A 389 22.70 9.80 -5.28
C LYS A 389 21.84 10.12 -4.04
N SER A 390 20.68 10.74 -4.20
CA SER A 390 19.59 10.72 -3.23
C SER A 390 18.29 10.24 -3.91
N LEU A 391 17.44 9.55 -3.13
CA LEU A 391 16.13 9.02 -3.56
C LEU A 391 15.13 10.09 -4.04
N TYR A 392 15.50 11.38 -4.10
CA TYR A 392 14.67 12.48 -4.61
C TYR A 392 15.37 13.38 -5.66
N ASP A 393 16.61 13.06 -6.06
CA ASP A 393 17.36 13.90 -7.01
C ASP A 393 17.42 13.27 -8.41
N ASP A 394 16.45 13.61 -9.25
CA ASP A 394 16.42 13.24 -10.67
C ASP A 394 17.12 14.26 -11.59
N SER A 395 17.70 15.33 -11.03
CA SER A 395 18.28 16.42 -11.83
C SER A 395 19.32 15.97 -12.86
N PRO A 396 20.17 14.96 -12.61
CA PRO A 396 21.14 14.52 -13.60
C PRO A 396 20.50 13.80 -14.79
N CYS A 397 19.25 13.34 -14.65
CA CYS A 397 18.48 12.67 -15.70
C CYS A 397 17.71 13.66 -16.58
N ARG A 398 17.66 14.95 -16.24
CA ARG A 398 16.91 15.97 -16.99
C ARG A 398 17.75 16.54 -18.12
N SER A 399 17.40 16.22 -19.37
CA SER A 399 18.02 16.79 -20.57
C SER A 399 17.35 18.08 -21.06
N GLY A 400 16.11 18.34 -20.63
CA GLY A 400 15.25 19.39 -21.20
C GLY A 400 14.68 19.04 -22.58
N LEU A 401 14.98 17.86 -23.12
CA LEU A 401 14.47 17.37 -24.39
C LEU A 401 13.54 16.17 -24.16
N PRO A 402 12.44 16.03 -24.94
CA PRO A 402 11.54 14.91 -24.82
C PRO A 402 12.24 13.61 -25.23
N ASP A 403 11.97 12.54 -24.48
CA ASP A 403 12.43 11.18 -24.72
C ASP A 403 13.95 10.97 -24.70
N VAL A 404 14.73 11.94 -24.17
CA VAL A 404 16.20 11.90 -24.14
C VAL A 404 16.74 11.93 -22.72
N ILE A 405 17.63 10.98 -22.41
CA ILE A 405 18.48 10.97 -21.21
C ILE A 405 19.84 11.58 -21.57
N PRO A 406 20.41 12.49 -20.74
CA PRO A 406 21.71 13.09 -20.99
C PRO A 406 22.81 12.04 -21.27
N GLY A 407 23.51 12.17 -22.39
CA GLY A 407 24.61 11.27 -22.77
C GLY A 407 25.84 11.36 -21.86
N SER A 408 25.90 12.36 -20.99
CA SER A 408 26.93 12.50 -19.95
C SER A 408 26.79 11.48 -18.82
N LEU A 409 25.64 10.80 -18.70
CA LEU A 409 25.43 9.75 -17.71
C LEU A 409 26.06 8.44 -18.17
N PRO A 410 27.03 7.87 -17.41
CA PRO A 410 27.66 6.61 -17.78
C PRO A 410 26.71 5.41 -17.76
N ASP A 411 25.76 5.39 -16.81
CA ASP A 411 24.69 4.41 -16.72
C ASP A 411 23.35 5.13 -16.84
N LYS A 412 22.61 4.87 -17.91
CA LYS A 412 21.28 5.47 -18.14
C LYS A 412 20.17 4.75 -17.36
N PHE A 413 20.38 3.51 -16.90
CA PHE A 413 19.36 2.72 -16.18
C PHE A 413 19.03 3.26 -14.78
N VAL A 414 19.82 4.21 -14.27
CA VAL A 414 19.52 4.99 -13.07
C VAL A 414 18.38 6.00 -13.28
N CYS A 415 18.11 6.36 -14.54
CA CYS A 415 17.08 7.33 -14.94
C CYS A 415 15.74 6.67 -15.29
N ARG A 416 15.41 5.54 -14.66
CA ARG A 416 14.12 4.87 -14.78
C ARG A 416 13.69 4.32 -13.42
N TRP A 417 12.39 4.16 -13.21
CA TRP A 417 11.92 3.27 -12.15
C TRP A 417 12.13 1.84 -12.63
N SER A 418 12.37 0.91 -11.71
CA SER A 418 12.64 -0.48 -12.05
C SER A 418 12.13 -1.41 -10.99
N THR A 419 11.70 -2.59 -11.45
CA THR A 419 11.41 -3.69 -10.54
C THR A 419 12.69 -4.47 -10.34
N GLU A 420 13.39 -4.22 -9.25
CA GLU A 420 14.72 -4.80 -9.03
C GLU A 420 14.98 -5.19 -7.58
N ASN A 421 15.80 -6.22 -7.41
CA ASN A 421 16.21 -6.79 -6.14
C ASN A 421 15.01 -7.23 -5.29
N VAL A 422 14.07 -7.92 -5.92
CA VAL A 422 12.87 -8.50 -5.28
C VAL A 422 13.02 -10.02 -5.14
N VAL A 423 12.79 -10.54 -3.94
CA VAL A 423 12.78 -11.98 -3.64
C VAL A 423 11.38 -12.41 -3.25
N VAL A 424 10.84 -13.41 -3.97
CA VAL A 424 9.58 -14.10 -3.66
C VAL A 424 9.91 -15.51 -3.19
N GLU A 425 9.80 -15.79 -1.89
CA GLU A 425 10.27 -17.06 -1.34
C GLU A 425 9.43 -17.68 -0.23
N ASN A 426 9.49 -19.00 -0.10
CA ASN A 426 8.84 -19.72 1.00
C ASN A 426 7.34 -19.42 1.13
N ASN A 427 6.66 -19.10 0.02
CA ASN A 427 5.22 -18.84 0.01
C ASN A 427 4.44 -20.10 -0.41
N GLU A 428 3.21 -20.19 0.09
CA GLU A 428 2.24 -21.22 -0.29
C GLU A 428 1.26 -20.64 -1.31
N PHE A 429 1.21 -21.20 -2.51
CA PHE A 429 0.29 -20.81 -3.59
C PHE A 429 -0.70 -21.93 -3.86
N ARG A 430 -1.98 -21.72 -3.58
CA ARG A 430 -3.07 -22.69 -3.80
C ARG A 430 -4.12 -22.07 -4.70
N ILE A 431 -4.45 -22.76 -5.79
CA ILE A 431 -5.50 -22.33 -6.71
C ILE A 431 -6.43 -23.47 -7.11
N ASP A 432 -7.72 -23.19 -7.04
CA ASP A 432 -8.77 -23.95 -7.69
C ASP A 432 -9.45 -23.03 -8.72
N LYS A 433 -9.08 -23.20 -10.00
CA LYS A 433 -9.63 -22.39 -11.10
C LYS A 433 -11.13 -22.64 -11.33
N ALA A 434 -11.68 -23.77 -10.88
CA ALA A 434 -13.11 -24.02 -10.98
C ALA A 434 -13.89 -23.12 -10.02
N VAL A 435 -13.39 -22.94 -8.79
CA VAL A 435 -13.95 -22.01 -7.80
C VAL A 435 -13.88 -20.56 -8.30
N LEU A 436 -12.83 -20.20 -9.05
CA LEU A 436 -12.67 -18.87 -9.64
C LEU A 436 -13.48 -18.64 -10.93
N GLY A 437 -14.07 -19.70 -11.51
CA GLY A 437 -14.77 -19.61 -12.79
C GLY A 437 -13.84 -19.36 -13.99
N CYS A 438 -12.57 -19.77 -13.91
CA CYS A 438 -11.56 -19.52 -14.94
C CYS A 438 -10.81 -20.79 -15.38
N SER A 439 -11.40 -21.98 -15.18
CA SER A 439 -10.86 -23.27 -15.62
C SER A 439 -10.47 -23.27 -17.09
N GLY A 440 -9.25 -23.73 -17.40
CA GLY A 440 -8.70 -23.77 -18.76
C GLY A 440 -8.38 -22.40 -19.37
N GLY A 441 -8.61 -21.30 -18.65
CA GLY A 441 -8.29 -19.95 -19.09
C GLY A 441 -6.81 -19.60 -18.89
N ASN A 442 -6.29 -18.76 -19.79
CA ASN A 442 -4.94 -18.21 -19.72
C ASN A 442 -4.89 -16.85 -18.99
N PHE A 443 -5.92 -16.45 -18.24
CA PHE A 443 -6.06 -15.11 -17.66
C PHE A 443 -5.95 -15.07 -16.13
N CYS A 444 -6.02 -16.23 -15.47
CA CYS A 444 -5.99 -16.37 -14.02
C CYS A 444 -4.94 -17.40 -13.57
N GLY A 445 -4.58 -17.37 -12.30
CA GLY A 445 -3.59 -18.27 -11.72
C GLY A 445 -2.20 -18.02 -12.26
N ILE A 446 -1.82 -16.76 -12.43
CA ILE A 446 -0.54 -16.38 -13.03
C ILE A 446 0.39 -15.79 -11.97
N ASN A 447 1.62 -16.32 -11.91
CA ASN A 447 2.78 -15.62 -11.36
C ASN A 447 3.61 -15.10 -12.52
N GLY A 448 4.35 -14.00 -12.35
CA GLY A 448 5.21 -13.58 -13.45
C GLY A 448 6.22 -12.49 -13.19
N ILE A 449 7.14 -12.40 -14.14
CA ILE A 449 8.15 -11.34 -14.24
C ILE A 449 8.35 -10.95 -15.70
N PHE A 450 7.96 -9.74 -16.08
CA PHE A 450 8.00 -9.35 -17.48
C PHE A 450 7.99 -7.83 -17.66
N SER A 451 8.27 -7.41 -18.89
CA SER A 451 8.13 -6.02 -19.31
C SER A 451 7.41 -5.95 -20.65
N VAL A 452 6.97 -4.75 -21.02
CA VAL A 452 6.48 -4.47 -22.38
C VAL A 452 7.65 -4.24 -23.32
N TYR A 453 7.45 -4.38 -24.63
CA TYR A 453 8.44 -3.95 -25.63
C TYR A 453 8.73 -2.44 -25.52
N GLY A 454 10.00 -2.07 -25.58
CA GLY A 454 10.44 -0.67 -25.58
C GLY A 454 10.16 0.01 -26.92
N SER A 455 9.22 0.93 -26.94
CA SER A 455 8.80 1.68 -28.14
C SER A 455 9.42 3.08 -28.22
N TYR A 456 10.21 3.45 -27.21
CA TYR A 456 10.86 4.76 -27.08
C TYR A 456 12.39 4.67 -27.17
N PRO A 457 13.09 5.72 -27.64
CA PRO A 457 14.48 5.62 -28.08
C PRO A 457 15.48 5.09 -27.03
N GLU A 458 15.41 5.57 -25.79
CA GLU A 458 16.46 5.30 -24.78
C GLU A 458 16.55 3.83 -24.36
N PHE A 459 15.41 3.14 -24.30
CA PHE A 459 15.34 1.73 -23.90
C PHE A 459 14.50 0.91 -24.90
N SER A 460 14.70 1.19 -26.19
CA SER A 460 13.97 0.52 -27.26
C SER A 460 14.26 -0.98 -27.34
N GLY A 461 13.31 -1.72 -27.90
CA GLY A 461 13.48 -3.15 -28.12
C GLY A 461 13.21 -3.99 -26.87
N TYR A 462 13.99 -5.05 -26.74
CA TYR A 462 13.87 -6.03 -25.65
C TYR A 462 14.85 -5.78 -24.50
N GLN A 463 15.46 -4.59 -24.42
CA GLN A 463 16.46 -4.29 -23.38
C GLN A 463 15.91 -4.51 -21.96
N ILE A 464 14.77 -3.91 -21.63
CA ILE A 464 14.17 -4.03 -20.30
C ILE A 464 13.55 -5.40 -20.06
N PRO A 465 12.85 -6.05 -21.01
CA PRO A 465 12.47 -7.46 -20.89
C PRO A 465 13.62 -8.38 -20.47
N TRP A 466 14.81 -8.22 -21.06
CA TRP A 466 16.01 -8.96 -20.63
C TRP A 466 16.48 -8.56 -19.23
N ARG A 467 16.49 -7.26 -18.92
CA ARG A 467 17.01 -6.77 -17.64
C ARG A 467 16.14 -7.16 -16.45
N ILE A 468 14.83 -6.93 -16.52
CA ILE A 468 13.91 -7.27 -15.42
C ILE A 468 14.01 -8.76 -15.09
N THR A 469 14.08 -9.60 -16.13
CA THR A 469 14.09 -11.05 -16.01
C THR A 469 15.43 -11.58 -15.48
N PHE A 470 16.57 -11.06 -15.96
CA PHE A 470 17.86 -11.73 -15.72
C PHE A 470 18.96 -10.87 -15.08
N GLN A 471 18.84 -9.54 -15.06
CA GLN A 471 19.91 -8.64 -14.62
C GLN A 471 19.55 -7.76 -13.44
N GLN A 472 18.27 -7.74 -13.05
CA GLN A 472 17.75 -6.90 -11.96
C GLN A 472 17.64 -7.64 -10.62
N ASN A 473 18.26 -8.82 -10.49
CA ASN A 473 18.29 -9.60 -9.25
C ASN A 473 16.91 -9.91 -8.66
N ASN A 474 15.92 -10.11 -9.53
CA ASN A 474 14.60 -10.59 -9.14
C ASN A 474 14.61 -12.12 -9.14
N ILE A 475 14.09 -12.75 -8.10
CA ILE A 475 14.12 -14.22 -7.99
C ILE A 475 12.92 -14.77 -7.25
N PHE A 476 12.38 -15.88 -7.76
CA PHE A 476 11.45 -16.75 -7.06
C PHE A 476 12.25 -17.94 -6.53
N ARG A 477 11.96 -18.43 -5.32
CA ARG A 477 12.63 -19.64 -4.81
C ARG A 477 11.88 -20.28 -3.66
N ASN A 478 12.00 -21.59 -3.51
CA ASN A 478 11.45 -22.34 -2.37
C ASN A 478 9.95 -22.08 -2.10
N ASN A 479 9.17 -21.73 -3.13
CA ASN A 479 7.73 -21.60 -3.06
C ASN A 479 7.06 -22.94 -3.32
N HIS A 480 5.83 -23.10 -2.83
CA HIS A 480 5.05 -24.32 -3.03
C HIS A 480 3.77 -23.97 -3.80
N TYR A 481 3.65 -24.49 -5.03
CA TYR A 481 2.50 -24.25 -5.90
C TYR A 481 1.61 -25.51 -5.96
N TYR A 482 0.32 -25.34 -5.65
CA TYR A 482 -0.71 -26.36 -5.70
C TYR A 482 -1.87 -25.92 -6.60
N GLY A 483 -2.27 -26.78 -7.54
CA GLY A 483 -3.28 -26.50 -8.56
C GLY A 483 -2.68 -25.97 -9.87
N ASP A 484 -3.52 -25.67 -10.85
CA ASP A 484 -3.11 -25.30 -12.22
C ASP A 484 -2.54 -23.87 -12.37
N TRP A 485 -1.47 -23.55 -11.65
CA TRP A 485 -0.73 -22.29 -11.80
C TRP A 485 -0.04 -22.18 -13.18
N GLN A 486 0.03 -20.96 -13.70
CA GLN A 486 0.72 -20.59 -14.93
C GLN A 486 1.77 -19.50 -14.67
N PHE A 487 2.69 -19.33 -15.61
CA PHE A 487 3.81 -18.41 -15.48
C PHE A 487 3.89 -17.46 -16.68
N ALA A 488 4.23 -16.19 -16.40
CA ALA A 488 4.57 -15.19 -17.42
C ALA A 488 6.02 -14.74 -17.19
N GLY A 489 6.82 -14.76 -18.24
CA GLY A 489 8.25 -14.48 -18.17
C GLY A 489 8.70 -13.71 -19.40
N PHE A 490 9.53 -12.68 -19.22
CA PHE A 490 10.08 -11.82 -20.28
C PHE A 490 9.04 -10.95 -20.99
N GLU A 491 7.99 -11.57 -21.52
CA GLU A 491 6.77 -10.96 -22.06
C GLU A 491 5.55 -11.53 -21.31
N VAL A 492 4.36 -10.94 -21.52
CA VAL A 492 3.12 -11.42 -20.91
C VAL A 492 2.78 -12.86 -21.36
N THR A 493 2.88 -13.12 -22.66
CA THR A 493 2.67 -14.43 -23.29
C THR A 493 3.85 -14.77 -24.18
N ALA A 494 4.05 -16.06 -24.40
CA ALA A 494 4.98 -16.57 -25.41
C ALA A 494 4.54 -16.16 -26.84
N PRO A 495 5.43 -16.26 -27.85
CA PRO A 495 5.13 -15.83 -29.22
C PRO A 495 3.96 -16.57 -29.87
N ASP A 496 3.70 -17.80 -29.44
CA ASP A 496 2.58 -18.63 -29.88
C ASP A 496 1.28 -18.36 -29.11
N GLY A 497 1.28 -17.37 -28.21
CA GLY A 497 0.15 -17.00 -27.35
C GLY A 497 0.01 -17.83 -26.08
N SER A 498 0.91 -18.81 -25.84
CA SER A 498 0.88 -19.64 -24.65
C SER A 498 1.50 -18.94 -23.42
N ARG A 499 1.39 -19.58 -22.25
CA ARG A 499 2.09 -19.17 -21.01
C ARG A 499 3.40 -19.95 -20.89
N VAL A 500 4.33 -19.45 -20.09
CA VAL A 500 5.61 -20.13 -19.82
C VAL A 500 5.34 -21.43 -19.06
N SER A 501 5.91 -22.53 -19.55
CA SER A 501 5.80 -23.84 -18.89
C SER A 501 6.60 -23.87 -17.60
N TRP A 502 6.21 -24.73 -16.64
CA TRP A 502 6.99 -24.92 -15.42
C TRP A 502 8.44 -25.38 -15.70
N SER A 503 8.62 -26.25 -16.69
CA SER A 503 9.95 -26.69 -17.12
C SER A 503 10.81 -25.54 -17.61
N ASP A 504 10.26 -24.61 -18.39
CA ASP A 504 11.00 -23.46 -18.91
C ASP A 504 11.25 -22.41 -17.82
N TRP A 505 10.29 -22.20 -16.93
CA TRP A 505 10.37 -21.30 -15.79
C TRP A 505 11.53 -21.64 -14.84
N THR A 506 11.75 -22.94 -14.62
CA THR A 506 12.77 -23.48 -13.70
C THR A 506 14.07 -23.91 -14.39
N ALA A 507 14.05 -24.14 -15.71
CA ALA A 507 15.25 -24.49 -16.47
C ALA A 507 16.28 -23.36 -16.41
N PRO A 508 17.60 -23.66 -16.42
CA PRO A 508 18.65 -22.64 -16.28
C PRO A 508 18.46 -21.43 -17.20
N ALA A 509 18.72 -20.25 -16.66
CA ALA A 509 18.67 -19.01 -17.43
C ALA A 509 19.69 -19.05 -18.58
N PRO A 510 19.32 -18.59 -19.79
CA PRO A 510 20.26 -18.46 -20.89
C PRO A 510 21.24 -17.30 -20.63
N PRO A 511 22.39 -17.28 -21.33
CA PRO A 511 23.24 -16.09 -21.34
C PRO A 511 22.46 -14.90 -21.91
N VAL A 512 22.59 -13.73 -21.27
CA VAL A 512 21.98 -12.49 -21.76
C VAL A 512 22.74 -12.02 -23.01
N PRO A 513 22.07 -11.78 -24.15
CA PRO A 513 22.75 -11.34 -25.36
C PRO A 513 23.22 -9.89 -25.24
N ASP A 514 24.37 -9.56 -25.83
CA ASP A 514 24.88 -8.18 -25.91
C ASP A 514 23.91 -7.24 -26.66
N LYS A 515 23.15 -7.80 -27.62
CA LYS A 515 22.14 -7.08 -28.41
C LYS A 515 20.82 -7.84 -28.42
N PRO A 516 19.86 -7.48 -27.56
CA PRO A 516 18.51 -8.03 -27.58
C PRO A 516 17.76 -7.78 -28.90
N THR A 517 17.15 -8.81 -29.48
CA THR A 517 16.35 -8.76 -30.71
C THR A 517 15.17 -9.73 -30.63
N THR A 518 14.24 -9.67 -31.59
CA THR A 518 13.12 -10.62 -31.68
C THR A 518 13.58 -12.07 -31.87
N ASN A 519 14.75 -12.27 -32.49
CA ASN A 519 15.27 -13.59 -32.87
C ASN A 519 15.98 -14.32 -31.73
N ASN A 520 16.36 -13.61 -30.67
CA ASN A 520 17.12 -14.20 -29.56
C ASN A 520 16.37 -14.17 -28.24
N ARG A 521 15.02 -14.12 -28.25
CA ARG A 521 14.18 -14.19 -27.05
C ARG A 521 14.46 -15.46 -26.23
N PRO A 522 14.39 -15.38 -24.88
CA PRO A 522 14.68 -16.52 -24.03
C PRO A 522 13.60 -17.59 -24.20
N LYS A 523 14.02 -18.86 -24.10
CA LYS A 523 13.10 -20.01 -23.99
C LYS A 523 13.05 -20.57 -22.58
N THR A 524 14.09 -20.34 -21.79
CA THR A 524 14.21 -20.76 -20.39
C THR A 524 14.49 -19.53 -19.52
N PHE A 525 14.19 -19.61 -18.23
CA PHE A 525 14.13 -18.43 -17.38
C PHE A 525 14.99 -18.52 -16.12
N GLY A 526 15.22 -19.71 -15.57
CA GLY A 526 15.95 -19.91 -14.31
C GLY A 526 15.39 -19.08 -13.16
N GLN A 527 14.11 -18.70 -13.27
CA GLN A 527 13.50 -17.66 -12.47
C GLN A 527 13.07 -18.18 -11.11
N ASP A 528 12.87 -19.51 -11.04
CA ASP A 528 12.47 -20.20 -9.83
C ASP A 528 13.38 -21.39 -9.51
N LYS A 529 13.94 -21.39 -8.30
CA LYS A 529 14.86 -22.42 -7.80
C LYS A 529 14.38 -22.99 -6.47
N GLY A 530 14.30 -24.32 -6.37
CA GLY A 530 13.94 -25.02 -5.13
C GLY A 530 12.45 -25.02 -4.80
N SER A 531 11.62 -24.40 -5.65
CA SER A 531 10.17 -24.49 -5.53
C SER A 531 9.62 -25.83 -6.02
N THR A 532 8.43 -26.19 -5.52
CA THR A 532 7.70 -27.40 -5.93
C THR A 532 6.40 -27.01 -6.63
N TYR A 533 6.00 -27.77 -7.64
CA TYR A 533 4.73 -27.56 -8.35
C TYR A 533 3.94 -28.87 -8.46
N VAL A 534 2.76 -28.88 -7.84
CA VAL A 534 1.82 -29.99 -7.83
C VAL A 534 0.53 -29.51 -8.51
N LYS A 535 0.33 -29.91 -9.76
CA LYS A 535 -0.81 -29.47 -10.59
C LYS A 535 -2.12 -30.14 -10.19
#